data_AF-A0A7X7UFP8-F1
#
_entry.id   AF-A0A7X7UFP8-F1
#
_cell.length_a   1.000
_cell.length_b   1.000
_cell.length_c   1.000
_cell.angle_alpha   90.00
_cell.angle_beta   90.00
_cell.angle_gamma   90.00
#
_symmetry.space_group_name_H-M   'P 1'
#
loop_
_entity.id
_entity.type
_entity.pdbx_description
1 polymer ?
#
loop_
_entity_poly.entity_id
_entity_poly.type
_entity_poly.pdbx_seq_one_letter_code
_entity_poly.pdbx_strand_id
1 'polypeptide(L)'
;MQTRQDPIESVIADDLDSLRRCPLGMACEQCLERLCVKVAAVAEFPSRFGDFRIIGFVNNKDGKDHIVVLKGEIGDGEEMLVRVHSACLTGDSLGSRRCDCGPQLHEAL
;
A
#
# COMPACT_ATOMS: atom_id res chain seq x y z
N MET A 1 -3.74 29.19 -12.55
CA MET A 1 -4.43 28.23 -11.67
C MET A 1 -3.41 27.11 -11.41
N GLN A 2 -2.65 27.21 -10.33
CA GLN A 2 -1.58 26.24 -10.03
C GLN A 2 -2.22 24.89 -9.71
N THR A 3 -1.84 23.86 -10.46
CA THR A 3 -2.14 22.46 -10.17
C THR A 3 -1.65 22.16 -8.76
N ARG A 4 -2.56 21.93 -7.81
CA ARG A 4 -2.20 21.21 -6.58
C ARG A 4 -1.69 19.86 -7.04
N GLN A 5 -0.39 19.62 -6.91
CA GLN A 5 0.17 18.29 -7.13
C GLN A 5 -0.48 17.34 -6.14
N ASP A 6 -0.92 16.18 -6.61
CA ASP A 6 -1.51 15.17 -5.76
C ASP A 6 -0.46 14.74 -4.71
N PRO A 7 -0.77 14.77 -3.40
CA PRO A 7 0.20 14.44 -2.35
C PRO A 7 0.85 13.06 -2.55
N ILE A 8 0.09 12.14 -3.15
CA ILE A 8 0.55 10.79 -3.50
C ILE A 8 1.51 10.81 -4.68
N GLU A 9 1.26 11.62 -5.71
CA GLU A 9 2.17 11.74 -6.85
C GLU A 9 3.55 12.26 -6.42
N SER A 10 3.60 13.20 -5.46
CA SER A 10 4.87 13.64 -4.88
C SER A 10 5.59 12.55 -4.08
N VAL A 11 4.85 11.71 -3.33
CA VAL A 11 5.44 10.56 -2.62
C VAL A 11 5.99 9.52 -3.60
N ILE A 12 5.28 9.26 -4.70
CA ILE A 12 5.70 8.28 -5.73
C ILE A 12 6.96 8.74 -6.47
N ALA A 13 6.98 10.00 -6.91
CA ALA A 13 8.05 10.52 -7.75
C ALA A 13 9.40 10.58 -7.00
N ASP A 14 9.38 10.92 -5.71
CA ASP A 14 10.58 10.94 -4.88
C ASP A 14 11.10 9.52 -4.57
N ASP A 15 10.25 8.50 -4.55
CA ASP A 15 10.62 7.14 -4.12
C ASP A 15 11.17 6.24 -5.24
N LEU A 16 10.66 6.31 -6.48
CA LEU A 16 11.10 5.42 -7.57
C LEU A 16 12.57 5.64 -7.99
N ASP A 17 13.03 6.89 -8.02
CA ASP A 17 14.44 7.21 -8.28
C ASP A 17 15.32 6.96 -7.05
N SER A 18 14.75 7.02 -5.85
CA SER A 18 15.44 6.70 -4.59
C SER A 18 15.56 5.18 -4.35
N LEU A 19 14.66 4.38 -4.92
CA LEU A 19 14.75 2.92 -4.99
C LEU A 19 15.94 2.46 -5.82
N ARG A 20 16.14 3.05 -7.02
CA ARG A 20 17.30 2.79 -7.88
C ARG A 20 18.62 3.27 -7.26
N ARG A 21 18.55 4.31 -6.42
CA ARG A 21 19.71 4.91 -5.73
C ARG A 21 19.91 4.39 -4.31
N CYS A 22 19.13 3.40 -3.86
CA CYS A 22 19.32 2.83 -2.55
C CYS A 22 20.76 2.31 -2.45
N PRO A 23 21.59 2.84 -1.53
CA PRO A 23 23.01 2.49 -1.47
C PRO A 23 23.23 1.00 -1.16
N LEU A 24 22.20 0.33 -0.64
CA LEU A 24 22.20 -1.09 -0.31
C LEU A 24 21.48 -1.95 -1.35
N GLY A 25 20.93 -1.38 -2.44
CA GLY A 25 20.32 -2.17 -3.53
C GLY A 25 19.20 -3.11 -3.08
N MET A 26 18.38 -2.69 -2.10
CA MET A 26 17.38 -3.51 -1.39
C MET A 26 17.93 -4.58 -0.43
N ALA A 27 19.24 -4.62 -0.15
CA ALA A 27 19.86 -5.41 0.93
C ALA A 27 19.57 -4.79 2.31
N CYS A 28 18.29 -4.74 2.63
CA CYS A 28 17.79 -3.91 3.70
C CYS A 28 18.04 -4.47 5.11
N GLU A 29 18.64 -5.67 5.21
CA GLU A 29 19.27 -6.20 6.44
C GLU A 29 20.43 -5.31 6.91
N GLN A 30 20.98 -4.49 6.01
CA GLN A 30 22.09 -3.58 6.26
C GLN A 30 21.62 -2.15 6.56
N CYS A 31 20.30 -1.92 6.67
CA CYS A 31 19.73 -0.62 7.05
C CYS A 31 20.00 -0.31 8.52
N LEU A 32 20.44 0.94 8.80
CA LEU A 32 20.65 1.45 10.16
C LEU A 32 19.35 1.55 10.98
N GLU A 33 18.20 1.71 10.30
CA GLU A 33 16.88 1.75 10.92
C GLU A 33 16.21 0.37 10.97
N ARG A 34 15.43 0.12 12.05
CA ARG A 34 14.85 -1.20 12.37
C ARG A 34 13.74 -1.70 11.42
N LEU A 35 13.22 -0.83 10.55
CA LEU A 35 12.15 -1.15 9.60
C LEU A 35 12.27 -0.21 8.39
N CYS A 36 12.40 -0.76 7.19
CA CYS A 36 12.44 -0.03 5.94
C CYS A 36 11.24 -0.47 5.08
N VAL A 37 10.36 0.49 4.80
CA VAL A 37 9.21 0.32 3.91
C VAL A 37 9.35 1.36 2.81
N LYS A 38 9.13 0.97 1.55
CA LYS A 38 9.24 1.86 0.38
C LYS A 38 8.10 1.66 -0.59
N VAL A 39 7.65 2.72 -1.25
CA VAL A 39 6.63 2.63 -2.30
C VAL A 39 7.26 2.02 -3.56
N ALA A 40 6.76 0.87 -3.98
CA ALA A 40 7.23 0.16 -5.16
C ALA A 40 6.48 0.54 -6.44
N ALA A 41 5.16 0.76 -6.33
CA ALA A 41 4.31 1.07 -7.47
C ALA A 41 3.01 1.73 -7.01
N VAL A 42 2.38 2.51 -7.90
CA VAL A 42 1.02 3.01 -7.73
C VAL A 42 0.26 2.82 -9.03
N ALA A 43 -1.01 2.43 -8.90
CA ALA A 43 -1.91 2.24 -10.03
C ALA A 43 -3.34 2.64 -9.67
N GLU A 44 -4.10 3.01 -10.71
CA GLU A 44 -5.55 3.02 -10.63
C GLU A 44 -6.08 1.60 -10.39
N PHE A 45 -7.02 1.48 -9.47
CA PHE A 45 -7.61 0.21 -9.06
C PHE A 45 -9.14 0.28 -9.12
N PRO A 46 -9.72 0.26 -10.34
CA PRO A 46 -11.15 0.14 -10.50
C PRO A 46 -11.61 -1.25 -10.05
N SER A 47 -12.61 -1.29 -9.17
CA SER A 47 -13.13 -2.53 -8.61
C SER A 47 -14.66 -2.50 -8.54
N ARG A 48 -15.26 -3.65 -8.21
CA ARG A 48 -16.71 -3.71 -7.93
C ARG A 48 -17.15 -2.88 -6.71
N PHE A 49 -16.21 -2.46 -5.87
CA PHE A 49 -16.43 -1.66 -4.66
C PHE A 49 -16.27 -0.15 -4.92
N GLY A 50 -15.95 0.22 -6.17
CA GLY A 50 -15.69 1.58 -6.61
C GLY A 50 -14.27 1.74 -7.14
N ASP A 51 -13.94 3.00 -7.42
CA ASP A 51 -12.63 3.41 -7.91
C ASP A 51 -11.71 3.74 -6.74
N PHE A 52 -10.50 3.19 -6.79
CA PHE A 52 -9.46 3.36 -5.78
C PHE A 52 -8.13 3.62 -6.46
N ARG A 53 -7.15 4.03 -5.65
CA ARG A 53 -5.73 3.86 -5.95
C ARG A 53 -5.19 2.69 -5.15
N ILE A 54 -4.32 1.90 -5.74
CA ILE A 54 -3.56 0.85 -5.04
C ILE A 54 -2.08 1.23 -5.02
N ILE A 55 -1.48 1.15 -3.83
CA ILE A 55 -0.08 1.50 -3.59
C ILE A 55 0.61 0.24 -3.09
N GLY A 56 1.62 -0.23 -3.81
CA GLY A 56 2.46 -1.35 -3.43
C GLY A 56 3.65 -0.89 -2.61
N PHE A 57 3.97 -1.63 -1.55
CA PHE A 57 5.09 -1.38 -0.67
C PHE A 57 5.98 -2.63 -0.56
N VAL A 58 7.28 -2.43 -0.56
CA VAL A 58 8.25 -3.48 -0.20
C VAL A 58 8.73 -3.26 1.24
N ASN A 59 8.81 -4.34 2.01
CA ASN A 59 9.30 -4.30 3.40
C ASN A 59 10.51 -5.22 3.58
N ASN A 60 11.55 -4.69 4.22
CA ASN A 60 12.77 -5.44 4.48
C ASN A 60 12.71 -6.44 5.64
N LYS A 61 11.76 -6.27 6.55
CA LYS A 61 11.73 -7.02 7.80
C LYS A 61 11.12 -8.40 7.63
N ASP A 62 10.13 -8.52 6.75
CA ASP A 62 9.43 -9.78 6.48
C ASP A 62 9.64 -10.31 5.05
N GLY A 63 10.31 -9.52 4.19
CA GLY A 63 10.51 -9.87 2.78
C GLY A 63 9.20 -9.99 2.01
N LYS A 64 8.14 -9.34 2.49
CA LYS A 64 6.80 -9.38 1.89
C LYS A 64 6.45 -8.04 1.26
N ASP A 65 5.64 -8.14 0.22
CA ASP A 65 4.98 -7.00 -0.38
C ASP A 65 3.68 -6.74 0.37
N HIS A 66 3.43 -5.47 0.65
CA HIS A 66 2.21 -4.98 1.28
C HIS A 66 1.50 -4.03 0.32
N ILE A 67 0.19 -3.89 0.46
CA ILE A 67 -0.57 -2.93 -0.35
C ILE A 67 -1.41 -2.02 0.53
N VAL A 68 -1.63 -0.80 0.06
CA VAL A 68 -2.65 0.11 0.55
C VAL A 68 -3.65 0.34 -0.56
N VAL A 69 -4.93 0.16 -0.25
CA VAL A 69 -6.04 0.52 -1.14
C VAL A 69 -6.64 1.81 -0.59
N LEU A 70 -6.62 2.86 -1.41
CA LEU A 70 -7.01 4.21 -1.01
C LEU A 70 -8.21 4.69 -1.82
N LYS A 71 -9.17 5.29 -1.13
CA LYS A 71 -10.31 5.97 -1.73
C LYS A 71 -10.24 7.47 -1.48
N GLY A 72 -10.26 8.26 -2.55
CA GLY A 72 -10.21 9.72 -2.47
C GLY A 72 -8.82 10.27 -2.11
N GLU A 73 -8.84 11.45 -1.48
CA GLU A 73 -7.65 12.21 -1.08
C GLU A 73 -7.35 12.05 0.41
N ILE A 74 -6.06 11.98 0.75
CA ILE A 74 -5.57 11.75 2.13
C ILE A 74 -5.59 13.05 2.96
N GLY A 75 -5.58 14.22 2.31
CA GLY A 75 -5.56 15.50 3.01
C GLY A 75 -4.31 15.68 3.88
N ASP A 76 -4.52 16.04 5.15
CA ASP A 76 -3.47 16.16 6.18
C ASP A 76 -3.18 14.84 6.91
N GLY A 77 -3.90 13.77 6.58
CA GLY A 77 -3.73 12.44 7.18
C GLY A 77 -4.37 12.26 8.55
N GLU A 78 -5.08 13.26 9.07
CA GLU A 78 -5.81 13.16 10.33
C GLU A 78 -7.21 12.56 10.11
N GLU A 79 -7.74 11.88 11.14
CA GLU A 79 -9.10 11.31 11.18
C GLU A 79 -9.45 10.36 10.00
N MET A 80 -8.46 9.72 9.39
CA MET A 80 -8.70 8.75 8.32
C MET A 80 -9.40 7.49 8.81
N LEU A 81 -10.39 7.02 8.05
CA LEU A 81 -10.92 5.67 8.22
C LEU A 81 -9.87 4.66 7.73
N VAL A 82 -9.30 3.90 8.66
CA VAL A 82 -8.24 2.92 8.36
C VAL A 82 -8.66 1.52 8.76
N ARG A 83 -8.42 0.56 7.86
CA ARG A 83 -8.51 -0.87 8.13
C ARG A 83 -7.16 -1.52 7.84
N VAL A 84 -6.59 -2.18 8.85
CA VAL A 84 -5.44 -3.07 8.66
C VAL A 84 -5.95 -4.50 8.50
N HIS A 85 -5.63 -5.13 7.37
CA HIS A 85 -6.06 -6.48 7.03
C HIS A 85 -4.86 -7.41 6.85
N SER A 86 -4.88 -8.57 7.49
CA SER A 86 -3.89 -9.62 7.26
C SER A 86 -4.35 -10.50 6.11
N ALA A 87 -3.54 -10.63 5.07
CA ALA A 87 -3.88 -11.41 3.88
C ALA A 87 -4.28 -12.85 4.25
N CYS A 88 -5.43 -13.29 3.74
CA CYS A 88 -5.96 -14.63 3.91
C CYS A 88 -6.30 -15.24 2.55
N LEU A 89 -5.37 -16.00 1.97
CA LEU A 89 -5.57 -16.61 0.64
C LEU A 89 -6.90 -17.37 0.53
N THR A 90 -7.22 -18.18 1.54
CA THR A 90 -8.41 -19.02 1.51
C THR A 90 -9.69 -18.21 1.67
N GLY A 91 -9.71 -17.17 2.52
CA GLY A 91 -10.89 -16.33 2.73
C GLY A 91 -11.08 -15.29 1.64
N ASP A 92 -10.04 -14.50 1.36
CA ASP A 92 -10.09 -13.32 0.50
C ASP A 92 -10.18 -13.71 -0.98
N SER A 93 -9.46 -14.75 -1.40
CA SER A 93 -9.35 -15.12 -2.82
C SER A 93 -10.15 -16.37 -3.19
N LEU A 94 -10.23 -17.37 -2.29
CA LEU A 94 -10.88 -18.66 -2.56
C LEU A 94 -12.30 -18.77 -1.97
N GLY A 95 -12.77 -17.78 -1.21
CA GLY A 95 -14.13 -17.76 -0.67
C GLY A 95 -14.41 -18.83 0.40
N SER A 96 -13.40 -19.21 1.18
CA SER A 96 -13.54 -20.14 2.29
C SER A 96 -14.61 -19.67 3.28
N ARG A 97 -15.47 -20.59 3.70
CA ARG A 97 -16.50 -20.36 4.73
C ARG A 97 -16.04 -20.75 6.15
N ARG A 98 -14.77 -21.14 6.31
CA ARG A 98 -14.17 -21.49 7.61
C ARG A 98 -13.63 -20.27 8.36
N CYS A 99 -13.45 -19.15 7.67
CA CYS A 99 -13.14 -17.86 8.24
C CYS A 99 -14.05 -16.80 7.60
N ASP A 100 -14.05 -15.62 8.18
CA ASP A 100 -14.81 -14.46 7.74
C ASP A 100 -13.91 -13.35 7.14
N CYS A 101 -12.64 -13.65 6.86
CA CYS A 101 -11.67 -12.68 6.30
C CYS A 101 -12.15 -12.04 4.99
N GLY A 102 -12.71 -12.84 4.06
CA GLY A 102 -13.22 -12.33 2.78
C GLY A 102 -14.37 -11.33 2.96
N PRO A 103 -15.47 -11.69 3.66
CA PRO A 103 -16.51 -10.74 4.03
C PRO A 103 -15.99 -9.49 4.76
N GLN A 104 -15.08 -9.65 5.73
CA GLN A 104 -14.50 -8.52 6.45
C GLN A 104 -13.68 -7.58 5.54
N LEU A 105 -12.94 -8.13 4.57
CA LEU A 105 -12.22 -7.32 3.58
C LEU A 105 -13.18 -6.58 2.66
N HIS A 106 -14.24 -7.25 2.20
CA HIS A 106 -15.26 -6.64 1.34
C HIS A 106 -16.04 -5.52 2.04
N GLU A 107 -16.30 -5.65 3.35
CA GLU A 107 -16.98 -4.60 4.13
C GLU A 107 -16.11 -3.36 4.31
N ALA A 108 -14.78 -3.52 4.28
CA ALA A 108 -13.83 -2.43 4.43
C ALA A 108 -13.58 -1.64 3.12
N LEU A 109 -13.96 -2.19 1.96
CA LEU A 109 -13.75 -1.60 0.62
C LEU A 109 -15.02 -0.89 0.13
#